data_AF-A0A353MAI6-F1
#
_entry.id   AF-A0A353MAI6-F1
#
_cell.length_a   1.000
_cell.length_b   1.000
_cell.length_c   1.000
_cell.angle_alpha   90.00
_cell.angle_beta   90.00
_cell.angle_gamma   90.00
#
_symmetry.space_group_name_H-M   'P 1'
#
loop_
_entity.id
_entity.type
_entity.pdbx_description
1 polymer ?
#
loop_
_entity_poly.entity_id
_entity_poly.type
_entity_poly.pdbx_seq_one_letter_code
_entity_poly.pdbx_strand_id
1 'polypeptide(L)'
;MFEIMPVTIRVMLIGSLLAILSACAVTTRSTEGTSETFANTSDATTDLTLSTSPRDKDSDADARNVKQFASVNLDRLQQDMARGGGEHLTAFAHLLGIKETHQPEFFRVTKQNYPKLFGSEPTTAEDMLARLNTELDAYPTWRQ
;
A
#
# COMPACT_ATOMS: atom_id res chain seq x y z
N MET A 1 -59.11 28.28 5.78
CA MET A 1 -58.10 27.35 6.34
C MET A 1 -56.75 27.94 5.94
N PHE A 2 -56.30 29.09 6.47
CA PHE A 2 -55.73 29.29 7.82
C PHE A 2 -54.82 28.10 8.18
N GLU A 3 -53.50 28.21 8.41
CA GLU A 3 -52.63 29.38 8.52
C GLU A 3 -51.17 28.92 8.70
N ILE A 4 -50.22 29.79 8.34
CA ILE A 4 -48.84 30.01 8.82
C ILE A 4 -47.83 28.84 8.97
N MET A 5 -46.69 29.08 8.34
CA MET A 5 -45.37 28.48 8.53
C MET A 5 -44.71 28.95 9.88
N PRO A 6 -43.38 28.88 10.09
CA PRO A 6 -42.68 28.11 11.13
C PRO A 6 -42.01 28.98 12.24
N VAL A 7 -42.37 28.90 13.53
CA VAL A 7 -41.78 29.79 14.57
C VAL A 7 -41.57 29.15 15.97
N THR A 8 -41.98 27.91 16.24
CA THR A 8 -41.94 27.40 17.65
C THR A 8 -40.63 26.77 18.12
N ILE A 9 -39.71 26.39 17.22
CA ILE A 9 -38.38 25.85 17.64
C ILE A 9 -37.40 26.97 18.02
N ARG A 10 -37.77 28.25 17.82
CA ARG A 10 -36.95 29.40 18.23
C ARG A 10 -37.10 29.82 19.70
N VAL A 11 -37.87 29.10 20.54
CA VAL A 11 -38.19 29.53 21.92
C VAL A 11 -37.78 28.49 22.98
N MET A 12 -36.54 28.03 22.90
CA MET A 12 -35.78 27.54 24.06
C MET A 12 -34.30 27.91 23.81
N LEU A 13 -33.67 29.04 24.17
CA LEU A 13 -33.81 29.90 25.36
C LEU A 13 -34.07 29.05 26.60
N ILE A 14 -33.05 28.63 27.35
CA ILE A 14 -32.33 29.52 28.25
C ILE A 14 -31.06 28.79 28.73
N GLY A 15 -29.94 29.51 28.72
CA GLY A 15 -28.90 29.32 29.74
C GLY A 15 -27.66 28.56 29.29
N SER A 16 -26.71 29.28 28.70
CA SER A 16 -25.34 29.38 29.26
C SER A 16 -24.54 30.42 28.47
N LEU A 17 -24.41 31.58 29.11
CA LEU A 17 -23.52 32.67 28.78
C LEU A 17 -22.15 32.41 29.45
N LEU A 18 -21.06 32.90 28.85
CA LEU A 18 -19.62 32.86 29.26
C LEU A 18 -18.91 31.50 29.01
N ALA A 19 -17.68 31.39 28.49
CA ALA A 19 -16.57 32.33 28.23
C ALA A 19 -15.64 31.69 27.16
N ILE A 20 -15.16 32.43 26.15
CA ILE A 20 -13.80 33.02 26.01
C ILE A 20 -12.63 31.99 25.93
N LEU A 21 -11.97 32.01 24.75
CA LEU A 21 -10.59 31.64 24.41
C LEU A 21 -10.04 30.26 24.81
N SER A 22 -9.75 29.43 23.79
CA SER A 22 -8.45 28.76 23.71
C SER A 22 -8.21 28.26 22.28
N ALA A 23 -7.37 28.98 21.55
CA ALA A 23 -6.68 28.43 20.41
C ALA A 23 -5.57 27.51 20.95
N CYS A 24 -5.63 26.23 20.65
CA CYS A 24 -4.46 25.35 20.63
C CYS A 24 -4.58 24.42 19.42
N ALA A 25 -3.73 24.73 18.44
CA ALA A 25 -3.10 23.88 17.44
C ALA A 25 -3.87 22.69 16.86
N VAL A 26 -3.96 22.70 15.53
CA VAL A 26 -4.01 21.52 14.69
C VAL A 26 -3.12 20.43 15.29
N THR A 27 -3.72 19.38 15.85
CA THR A 27 -2.98 18.17 16.16
C THR A 27 -2.81 17.44 14.84
N THR A 28 -1.86 17.92 14.04
CA THR A 28 -1.09 17.05 13.16
C THR A 28 -0.44 16.03 14.09
N ARG A 29 -1.10 14.89 14.30
CA ARG A 29 -0.35 13.70 14.67
C ARG A 29 0.47 13.36 13.44
N SER A 30 1.64 13.96 13.35
CA SER A 30 2.75 13.32 12.68
C SER A 30 2.87 11.96 13.36
N THR A 31 2.43 10.91 12.68
CA THR A 31 2.87 9.56 13.04
C THR A 31 4.38 9.62 12.93
N GLU A 32 5.03 9.59 14.09
CA GLU A 32 6.45 9.40 14.21
C GLU A 32 6.78 8.10 13.48
N GLY A 33 7.55 8.24 12.40
CA GLY A 33 8.08 7.10 11.67
C GLY A 33 8.99 6.33 12.61
N THR A 34 8.53 5.18 13.07
CA THR A 34 9.41 4.19 13.68
C THR A 34 10.10 3.44 12.55
N SER A 35 11.24 3.99 12.11
CA SER A 35 12.24 3.21 11.40
C SER A 35 12.99 2.38 12.43
N GLU A 36 12.62 1.11 12.60
CA GLU A 36 13.47 0.14 13.25
C GLU A 36 13.58 -1.14 12.41
N THR A 37 14.80 -1.30 11.88
CA THR A 37 15.57 -2.56 11.85
C THR A 37 15.17 -3.61 10.82
N PHE A 38 15.81 -3.52 9.65
CA PHE A 38 16.06 -4.67 8.79
C PHE A 38 16.99 -5.65 9.51
N ALA A 39 16.41 -6.67 10.14
CA ALA A 39 17.11 -7.87 10.53
C ALA A 39 16.11 -9.03 10.55
N ASN A 40 15.71 -9.50 9.37
CA ASN A 40 15.19 -10.85 9.28
C ASN A 40 16.18 -11.69 8.50
N THR A 41 17.05 -12.36 9.26
CA THR A 41 17.90 -13.46 8.83
C THR A 41 17.04 -14.51 8.13
N SER A 42 17.18 -14.64 6.83
CA SER A 42 16.71 -15.82 6.10
C SER A 42 17.90 -16.50 5.43
N ASP A 43 18.88 -16.89 6.26
CA ASP A 43 19.76 -18.01 5.95
C ASP A 43 19.00 -19.30 6.27
N ALA A 44 18.22 -19.77 5.31
CA ALA A 44 17.90 -21.19 5.20
C ALA A 44 17.42 -21.51 3.79
N THR A 45 18.12 -22.46 3.16
CA THR A 45 17.75 -23.20 1.94
C THR A 45 18.23 -22.62 0.60
N THR A 46 19.53 -22.34 0.50
CA THR A 46 20.26 -22.39 -0.78
C THR A 46 20.45 -23.85 -1.22
N ASP A 47 19.38 -24.61 -1.46
CA ASP A 47 19.52 -25.92 -2.12
C ASP A 47 18.21 -26.48 -2.66
N LEU A 48 17.66 -25.90 -3.74
CA LEU A 48 16.73 -26.65 -4.61
C LEU A 48 16.93 -26.23 -6.08
N THR A 49 17.75 -27.03 -6.78
CA THR A 49 17.71 -27.29 -8.23
C THR A 49 18.12 -26.18 -9.20
N LEU A 50 19.45 -25.97 -9.31
CA LEU A 50 20.10 -25.48 -10.53
C LEU A 50 19.95 -26.51 -11.65
N SER A 51 18.83 -26.49 -12.36
CA SER A 51 18.75 -27.15 -13.66
C SER A 51 17.74 -26.44 -14.55
N THR A 52 18.23 -25.52 -15.40
CA THR A 52 18.05 -25.55 -16.87
C THR A 52 18.48 -24.20 -17.48
N SER A 53 19.49 -24.28 -18.35
CA SER A 53 19.89 -23.36 -19.43
C SER A 53 20.47 -21.96 -19.12
N PRO A 54 21.63 -21.61 -19.69
CA PRO A 54 22.13 -20.24 -19.74
C PRO A 54 21.40 -19.48 -20.85
N ARG A 55 20.32 -18.78 -20.50
CA ARG A 55 19.82 -17.61 -21.23
C ARG A 55 19.81 -16.47 -20.23
N ASP A 56 20.39 -15.34 -20.62
CA ASP A 56 20.36 -14.03 -19.95
C ASP A 56 20.05 -14.10 -18.44
N LYS A 57 21.04 -14.56 -17.67
CA LYS A 57 20.86 -15.08 -16.30
C LYS A 57 20.38 -14.04 -15.30
N ASP A 58 20.51 -12.75 -15.60
CA ASP A 58 20.20 -11.68 -14.66
C ASP A 58 18.69 -11.40 -14.65
N SER A 59 18.05 -11.18 -15.80
CA SER A 59 16.61 -10.88 -15.88
C SER A 59 15.73 -12.05 -15.43
N ASP A 60 16.16 -13.27 -15.72
CA ASP A 60 15.43 -14.48 -15.33
C ASP A 60 15.58 -14.78 -13.83
N ALA A 61 16.72 -14.42 -13.22
CA ALA A 61 16.90 -14.55 -11.78
C ALA A 61 16.05 -13.53 -11.02
N ASP A 62 15.99 -12.29 -11.48
CA ASP A 62 15.19 -11.24 -10.86
C ASP A 62 13.70 -11.56 -10.90
N ALA A 63 13.19 -12.02 -12.05
CA ALA A 63 11.79 -12.44 -12.18
C ALA A 63 11.44 -13.61 -11.24
N ARG A 64 12.36 -14.58 -11.08
CA ARG A 64 12.18 -15.68 -10.12
C ARG A 64 12.18 -15.19 -8.67
N ASN A 65 13.06 -14.25 -8.32
CA ASN A 65 13.14 -13.67 -6.98
C ASN A 65 11.87 -12.89 -6.62
N VAL A 66 11.38 -12.06 -7.54
CA VAL A 66 10.12 -11.32 -7.40
C VAL A 66 8.94 -12.27 -7.19
N LYS A 67 8.87 -13.34 -8.01
CA LYS A 67 7.84 -14.36 -7.89
C LYS A 67 7.89 -15.06 -6.53
N GLN A 68 9.06 -15.56 -6.13
CA GLN A 68 9.24 -16.25 -4.85
C GLN A 68 8.87 -15.35 -3.67
N PHE A 69 9.33 -14.09 -3.69
CA PHE A 69 9.01 -13.12 -2.65
C PHE A 69 7.50 -12.87 -2.56
N ALA A 70 6.83 -12.69 -3.69
CA ALA A 70 5.38 -12.48 -3.75
C ALA A 70 4.61 -13.71 -3.25
N SER A 71 5.03 -14.91 -3.60
CA SER A 71 4.40 -16.15 -3.14
C SER A 71 4.53 -16.35 -1.62
N VAL A 72 5.71 -16.07 -1.04
CA VAL A 72 5.95 -16.22 0.40
C VAL A 72 5.23 -15.14 1.23
N ASN A 73 5.07 -13.95 0.66
CA ASN A 73 4.54 -12.77 1.38
C ASN A 73 3.17 -12.30 0.90
N LEU A 74 2.42 -13.12 0.16
CA LEU A 74 1.18 -12.68 -0.51
C LEU A 74 0.18 -12.02 0.44
N ASP A 75 -0.12 -12.65 1.59
CA ASP A 75 -1.06 -12.11 2.58
C ASP A 75 -0.59 -10.76 3.15
N ARG A 76 0.72 -10.63 3.37
CA ARG A 76 1.32 -9.40 3.90
C ARG A 76 1.35 -8.31 2.83
N LEU A 77 1.64 -8.66 1.59
CA LEU A 77 1.56 -7.78 0.43
C LEU A 77 0.13 -7.30 0.20
N GLN A 78 -0.85 -8.17 0.36
CA GLN A 78 -2.26 -7.81 0.29
C GLN A 78 -2.59 -6.71 1.31
N GLN A 79 -2.22 -6.91 2.58
CA GLN A 79 -2.43 -5.93 3.64
C GLN A 79 -1.68 -4.61 3.39
N ASP A 80 -0.41 -4.70 2.99
CA ASP A 80 0.44 -3.54 2.73
C ASP A 80 -0.03 -2.72 1.51
N MET A 81 -0.50 -3.38 0.44
CA MET A 81 -1.11 -2.71 -0.71
C MET A 81 -2.46 -2.09 -0.35
N ALA A 82 -3.29 -2.76 0.45
CA ALA A 82 -4.57 -2.21 0.90
C ALA A 82 -4.40 -0.94 1.74
N ARG A 83 -3.40 -0.91 2.63
CA ARG A 83 -3.10 0.27 3.45
C ARG A 83 -2.33 1.35 2.67
N GLY A 84 -1.57 0.96 1.64
CA GLY A 84 -0.79 1.86 0.77
C GLY A 84 0.62 2.12 1.26
N GLY A 85 1.28 1.10 1.79
CA GLY A 85 2.65 1.18 2.30
C GLY A 85 2.91 0.05 3.27
N GLY A 86 4.17 -0.27 3.52
CA GLY A 86 4.54 -1.32 4.46
C GLY A 86 5.88 -1.96 4.16
N GLU A 87 6.42 -2.70 5.12
CA GLU A 87 7.76 -3.30 4.98
C GLU A 87 7.83 -4.26 3.78
N HIS A 88 6.78 -5.05 3.54
CA HIS A 88 6.76 -6.05 2.47
C HIS A 88 6.54 -5.38 1.13
N LEU A 89 5.69 -4.35 1.09
CA LEU A 89 5.48 -3.56 -0.13
C LEU A 89 6.71 -2.72 -0.50
N THR A 90 7.44 -2.19 0.49
CA THR A 90 8.71 -1.49 0.28
C THR A 90 9.79 -2.44 -0.23
N ALA A 91 9.98 -3.60 0.41
CA ALA A 91 10.91 -4.61 -0.05
C ALA A 91 10.57 -5.11 -1.47
N PHE A 92 9.28 -5.27 -1.75
CA PHE A 92 8.80 -5.65 -3.07
C PHE A 92 9.08 -4.58 -4.12
N ALA A 93 8.91 -3.30 -3.80
CA ALA A 93 9.27 -2.20 -4.69
C ALA A 93 10.78 -2.20 -5.02
N HIS A 94 11.64 -2.47 -4.03
CA HIS A 94 13.08 -2.63 -4.27
C HIS A 94 13.40 -3.81 -5.20
N LEU A 95 12.75 -4.96 -4.99
CA LEU A 95 12.92 -6.14 -5.86
C LEU A 95 12.43 -5.88 -7.30
N LEU A 96 11.44 -5.01 -7.47
CA LEU A 96 10.96 -4.58 -8.79
C LEU A 96 11.85 -3.51 -9.44
N GLY A 97 12.93 -3.07 -8.78
CA GLY A 97 13.82 -2.01 -9.28
C GLY A 97 13.25 -0.60 -9.16
N ILE A 98 12.17 -0.40 -8.39
CA ILE A 98 11.53 0.90 -8.23
C ILE A 98 12.38 1.75 -7.27
N LYS A 99 12.96 2.84 -7.80
CA LYS A 99 13.72 3.82 -7.02
C LYS A 99 12.89 4.38 -5.87
N GLU A 100 13.54 4.65 -4.73
CA GLU A 100 12.89 5.22 -3.54
C GLU A 100 12.07 6.49 -3.82
N THR A 101 12.51 7.32 -4.77
CA THR A 101 11.79 8.53 -5.21
C THR A 101 10.43 8.24 -5.85
N HIS A 102 10.24 7.04 -6.41
CA HIS A 102 9.01 6.60 -7.06
C HIS A 102 8.14 5.69 -6.18
N GLN A 103 8.66 5.21 -5.04
CA GLN A 103 7.92 4.33 -4.13
C GLN A 103 6.63 4.92 -3.58
N PRO A 104 6.56 6.20 -3.16
CA PRO A 104 5.30 6.78 -2.71
C PRO A 104 4.20 6.73 -3.79
N GLU A 105 4.60 6.90 -5.05
CA GLU A 105 3.67 6.82 -6.17
C GLU A 105 3.27 5.38 -6.48
N PHE A 106 4.22 4.45 -6.46
CA PHE A 106 3.95 3.01 -6.58
C PHE A 106 2.98 2.52 -5.51
N PHE A 107 3.15 2.90 -4.24
CA PHE A 107 2.25 2.52 -3.14
C PHE A 107 0.84 3.07 -3.33
N ARG A 108 0.73 4.30 -3.84
CA ARG A 108 -0.56 4.90 -4.20
C ARG A 108 -1.23 4.10 -5.32
N VAL A 109 -0.49 3.70 -6.35
CA VAL A 109 -1.01 2.94 -7.49
C VAL A 109 -1.49 1.54 -7.08
N THR A 110 -0.70 0.82 -6.28
CA THR A 110 -1.10 -0.52 -5.79
C THR A 110 -2.33 -0.45 -4.90
N LYS A 111 -2.44 0.59 -4.05
CA LYS A 111 -3.65 0.83 -3.25
C LYS A 111 -4.87 1.17 -4.10
N GLN A 112 -4.72 2.09 -5.06
CA GLN A 112 -5.83 2.50 -5.93
C GLN A 112 -6.34 1.33 -6.78
N ASN A 113 -5.43 0.46 -7.22
CA ASN A 113 -5.76 -0.72 -8.01
C ASN A 113 -5.96 -1.99 -7.16
N TYR A 114 -6.01 -1.88 -5.83
CA TYR A 114 -6.16 -3.03 -4.94
C TYR A 114 -7.34 -3.95 -5.34
N PRO A 115 -8.55 -3.43 -5.68
CA PRO A 115 -9.65 -4.27 -6.13
C PRO A 115 -9.37 -5.01 -7.44
N LYS A 116 -8.49 -4.50 -8.30
CA LYS A 116 -8.08 -5.22 -9.51
C LYS A 116 -7.05 -6.29 -9.18
N LEU A 117 -6.09 -5.97 -8.30
CA LEU A 117 -5.01 -6.89 -7.91
C LEU A 117 -5.57 -8.12 -7.18
N PHE A 118 -6.51 -7.94 -6.24
CA PHE A 118 -7.04 -8.99 -5.37
C PHE A 118 -8.55 -9.25 -5.53
N GLY A 119 -9.18 -8.79 -6.62
CA GLY A 119 -10.65 -8.84 -6.78
C GLY A 119 -11.26 -10.21 -7.07
N SER A 120 -10.45 -11.26 -7.23
CA SER A 120 -10.92 -12.63 -7.50
C SER A 120 -10.43 -13.54 -6.39
N GLU A 121 -11.33 -14.17 -5.63
CA GLU A 121 -10.93 -15.15 -4.63
C GLU A 121 -10.99 -16.57 -5.20
N PRO A 122 -9.93 -17.40 -5.04
CA PRO A 122 -8.61 -17.07 -4.50
C PRO A 122 -7.70 -16.36 -5.52
N THR A 123 -6.96 -15.32 -5.10
CA THR A 123 -5.91 -14.68 -5.92
C THR A 123 -4.56 -15.32 -5.60
N THR A 124 -3.85 -15.84 -6.61
CA THR A 124 -2.48 -16.33 -6.44
C THR A 124 -1.45 -15.19 -6.56
N ALA A 125 -0.21 -15.44 -6.14
CA ALA A 125 0.87 -14.47 -6.32
C ALA A 125 1.15 -14.22 -7.82
N GLU A 126 1.04 -15.26 -8.64
CA GLU A 126 1.14 -15.16 -10.10
C GLU A 126 0.04 -14.28 -10.71
N ASP A 127 -1.21 -14.46 -10.26
CA ASP A 127 -2.33 -13.63 -10.72
C ASP A 127 -2.11 -12.16 -10.34
N MET A 128 -1.71 -11.91 -9.09
CA MET A 128 -1.39 -10.57 -8.59
C MET A 128 -0.25 -9.94 -9.40
N LEU A 129 0.83 -10.68 -9.66
CA LEU A 129 1.98 -10.21 -10.45
C LEU A 129 1.61 -9.90 -11.90
N ALA A 130 0.80 -10.74 -12.53
CA ALA A 130 0.35 -10.51 -13.91
C ALA A 130 -0.49 -9.21 -14.01
N ARG A 131 -1.39 -9.00 -13.05
CA ARG A 131 -2.22 -7.79 -12.96
C ARG A 131 -1.37 -6.57 -12.66
N LEU A 132 -0.44 -6.68 -11.70
CA LEU A 132 0.47 -5.59 -11.37
C LEU A 132 1.35 -5.22 -12.55
N ASN A 133 1.88 -6.18 -13.28
CA ASN A 133 2.70 -5.90 -14.47
C ASN A 133 1.92 -5.08 -15.51
N THR A 134 0.64 -5.41 -15.69
CA THR A 134 -0.26 -4.65 -16.58
C THR A 134 -0.44 -3.20 -16.10
N GLU A 135 -0.59 -2.97 -14.79
CA GLU A 135 -0.68 -1.61 -14.23
C GLU A 135 0.66 -0.86 -14.32
N LEU A 136 1.78 -1.56 -14.20
CA LEU A 136 3.13 -0.97 -14.32
C LEU A 136 3.52 -0.59 -15.76
N ASP A 137 2.88 -1.16 -16.78
CA ASP A 137 3.11 -0.75 -18.17
C ASP A 137 2.71 0.72 -18.43
N ALA A 138 1.82 1.28 -17.59
CA ALA A 138 1.48 2.70 -17.60
C ALA A 138 2.60 3.61 -17.05
N TYR A 139 3.64 3.03 -16.42
CA TYR A 139 4.71 3.75 -15.72
C TYR A 139 6.11 3.30 -16.22
N PRO A 140 6.46 3.52 -17.50
CA PRO A 140 7.73 3.08 -18.06
C PRO A 140 8.95 3.74 -17.41
N THR A 141 8.78 4.87 -16.70
CA THR A 141 9.86 5.58 -16.01
C THR A 141 10.33 4.90 -14.73
N TRP A 142 9.54 3.98 -14.16
CA TRP A 142 9.89 3.26 -12.93
C TRP A 142 10.72 2.01 -13.17
N ARG A 143 10.61 1.40 -14.37
CA ARG A 143 11.43 0.26 -14.78
C ARG A 143 12.72 0.78 -15.41
N GLN A 144 13.80 0.87 -14.63
CA GLN A 144 15.11 1.30 -15.11
C GLN A 144 16.20 0.32 -14.73
#